data_AF-A0A972XLS2-F1
#
_entry.id   AF-A0A972XLS2-F1
#
_cell.length_a   1.000
_cell.length_b   1.000
_cell.length_c   1.000
_cell.angle_alpha   90.00
_cell.angle_beta   90.00
_cell.angle_gamma   90.00
#
_symmetry.space_group_name_H-M   'P 1'
#
loop_
_entity.id
_entity.type
_entity.pdbx_description
1 polymer ?
#
loop_
_entity_poly.entity_id
_entity_poly.type
_entity_poly.pdbx_seq_one_letter_code
_entity_poly.pdbx_strand_id
1 'polypeptide(L)' 'DGTFGLYGCQGDVYKGDVGISDACGVLSMSGVDQYGSPYSMTVIKRTPEVLTFSVVNGYGDFSIVKVKSNPGKPWPASLR' A
#
# COMPACT_ATOMS: atom_id res chain seq x y z
N ASP A 1 8.73 7.07 1.64
CA ASP A 1 7.54 7.47 2.43
C ASP A 1 6.39 7.78 1.51
N GLY A 2 5.22 7.23 1.83
CA GLY A 2 3.96 7.43 1.11
C GLY A 2 2.81 7.61 2.07
N THR A 3 1.66 8.08 1.60
CA THR A 3 0.41 8.17 2.36
C THR A 3 -0.77 8.03 1.41
N PHE A 4 -1.89 7.54 1.94
CA PHE A 4 -3.14 7.37 1.22
C PHE A 4 -4.16 8.35 1.79
N GLY A 5 -4.66 9.27 0.99
CA GLY A 5 -5.57 10.29 1.49
C GLY A 5 -6.31 10.99 0.36
N LEU A 6 -7.30 11.79 0.75
CA LEU A 6 -8.15 12.56 -0.17
C LEU A 6 -7.55 13.95 -0.37
N TYR A 7 -6.31 14.01 -0.87
CA TYR A 7 -5.59 15.26 -1.10
C TYR A 7 -6.36 16.15 -2.07
N GLY A 8 -6.74 17.34 -1.59
CA GLY A 8 -7.49 18.33 -2.36
C GLY A 8 -9.02 18.18 -2.34
N CYS A 9 -9.58 17.05 -1.90
CA CYS A 9 -11.03 16.93 -1.69
C CYS A 9 -11.45 17.41 -0.29
N GLN A 10 -10.65 17.10 0.74
CA GLN A 10 -10.90 17.53 2.12
C GLN A 10 -9.89 18.58 2.63
N GLY A 11 -8.98 19.06 1.78
CA GLY A 11 -7.91 19.96 2.20
C GLY A 11 -6.79 19.26 3.00
N ASP A 12 -6.78 17.91 2.95
CA ASP A 12 -5.80 17.05 3.61
C ASP A 12 -4.36 17.44 3.26
N VAL A 13 -3.54 17.60 4.29
CA VAL A 13 -2.11 17.88 4.15
C VAL A 13 -1.38 16.55 4.02
N TYR A 14 -0.51 16.44 3.03
CA TYR A 14 0.35 15.26 2.89
C TYR A 14 1.14 15.01 4.19
N LYS A 15 0.95 13.82 4.78
CA LYS A 15 1.71 13.34 5.92
C LYS A 15 1.99 11.84 5.73
N GLY A 16 3.25 11.49 5.47
CA GLY A 16 3.67 10.15 5.07
C GLY A 16 4.41 9.38 6.16
N ASP A 17 3.90 8.19 6.49
CA ASP A 17 4.59 7.18 7.30
C ASP A 17 4.23 5.74 6.86
N VAL A 18 3.62 5.57 5.68
CA VAL A 18 3.24 4.24 5.20
C VAL A 18 4.47 3.46 4.76
N GLY A 19 4.61 2.27 5.34
CA GLY A 19 5.64 1.29 5.00
C GLY A 19 5.02 -0.03 4.55
N ILE A 20 5.69 -0.72 3.62
CA ILE A 20 5.39 -2.12 3.28
C ILE A 20 6.65 -2.94 3.57
N SER A 21 6.48 -3.99 4.36
CA SER A 21 7.56 -4.92 4.72
C SER A 21 7.25 -6.32 4.18
N ASP A 22 8.29 -7.00 3.70
CA ASP A 22 8.25 -8.39 3.25
C ASP A 22 8.98 -9.28 4.26
N ALA A 23 8.29 -10.28 4.78
CA ALA A 23 8.88 -11.35 5.57
C ALA A 23 8.56 -12.71 4.93
N CYS A 24 9.55 -13.28 4.23
CA CYS A 24 9.43 -14.59 3.55
C CYS A 24 8.24 -14.69 2.58
N GLY A 25 7.98 -13.59 1.85
CA GLY A 25 6.89 -13.49 0.90
C GLY A 25 5.57 -13.02 1.50
N VAL A 26 5.49 -12.77 2.81
CA VAL A 26 4.28 -12.23 3.45
C VAL A 26 4.43 -10.71 3.55
N LEU A 27 3.54 -10.00 2.86
CA LEU A 27 3.52 -8.55 2.91
C LEU A 27 2.71 -8.04 4.10
N SER A 28 3.26 -7.04 4.78
CA SER A 28 2.60 -6.31 5.85
C SER A 28 2.72 -4.81 5.62
N MET A 29 1.70 -4.07 6.07
CA MET A 29 1.66 -2.62 5.99
C MET A 29 1.73 -2.02 7.40
N SER A 30 2.45 -0.91 7.54
CA SER A 30 2.48 -0.07 8.73
C SER A 30 2.24 1.39 8.34
N GLY A 31 1.91 2.22 9.33
CA GLY A 31 1.60 3.64 9.15
C GLY A 31 0.13 3.95 9.40
N VAL A 32 -0.18 5.24 9.43
CA VAL A 32 -1.53 5.75 9.71
C VAL A 32 -1.86 6.89 8.74
N ASP A 33 -3.16 7.14 8.53
CA ASP A 33 -3.58 8.34 7.84
C ASP A 33 -3.30 9.59 8.70
N GLN A 34 -3.59 10.77 8.14
CA GLN A 34 -3.37 12.04 8.85
C GLN A 34 -4.18 12.17 10.16
N TYR A 35 -5.23 11.37 10.33
CA TYR A 35 -6.09 11.33 11.52
C TYR A 35 -5.66 10.25 12.54
N GLY A 36 -4.59 9.49 12.24
CA GLY A 36 -4.11 8.41 13.10
C GLY A 36 -4.82 7.08 12.87
N SER A 37 -5.59 6.94 11.79
CA SER A 37 -6.29 5.70 11.45
C SER A 37 -5.32 4.71 10.79
N PRO A 38 -5.20 3.46 11.29
CA PRO A 38 -4.30 2.49 10.70
C PRO A 38 -4.78 2.03 9.33
N TYR A 39 -3.82 1.62 8.49
CA TYR A 39 -4.11 0.93 7.24
C TYR A 39 -3.99 -0.58 7.38
N SER A 40 -4.80 -1.29 6.61
CA SER A 40 -4.66 -2.72 6.34
C SER A 40 -4.48 -2.94 4.84
N MET A 41 -3.72 -3.97 4.47
CA MET A 41 -3.49 -4.35 3.08
C MET A 41 -3.85 -5.81 2.82
N THR A 42 -4.31 -6.08 1.60
CA THR A 42 -4.54 -7.44 1.10
C THR A 42 -3.98 -7.56 -0.31
N VAL A 43 -3.08 -8.52 -0.55
CA VAL A 43 -2.58 -8.79 -1.89
C VAL A 43 -3.69 -9.40 -2.74
N ILE A 44 -3.91 -8.82 -3.93
CA ILE A 44 -4.94 -9.25 -4.87
C ILE A 44 -4.33 -10.07 -5.99
N LYS A 45 -3.27 -9.55 -6.61
CA LYS A 45 -2.62 -10.19 -7.76
C LYS A 45 -1.17 -9.77 -7.84
N ARG A 46 -0.32 -10.71 -8.26
CA ARG A 46 1.09 -10.47 -8.57
C ARG A 46 1.45 -11.05 -9.93
N THR A 47 2.06 -10.22 -10.78
CA THR A 47 2.83 -10.62 -11.96
C THR A 47 4.31 -10.23 -11.74
N PRO A 48 5.25 -10.69 -12.58
CA PRO A 48 6.64 -10.22 -12.47
C PRO A 48 6.78 -8.69 -12.53
N GLU A 49 5.89 -8.00 -13.25
CA GLU A 49 5.96 -6.56 -13.52
C GLU A 49 5.10 -5.73 -12.57
N VAL A 50 4.01 -6.29 -12.04
CA VAL A 50 3.03 -5.53 -11.24
C VAL A 50 2.55 -6.31 -10.02
N LEU A 51 2.68 -5.68 -8.84
CA LEU A 51 2.04 -6.10 -7.61
C LEU A 51 0.77 -5.25 -7.40
N THR A 52 -0.37 -5.91 -7.22
CA THR A 52 -1.66 -5.28 -6.95
C THR A 52 -2.17 -5.69 -5.59
N PHE A 53 -2.52 -4.71 -4.76
CA PHE A 53 -3.13 -4.93 -3.44
C PHE A 53 -4.21 -3.89 -3.17
N SER A 54 -5.16 -4.23 -2.31
CA SER A 54 -6.08 -3.26 -1.72
C SER A 54 -5.51 -2.67 -0.45
N VAL A 55 -5.89 -1.43 -0.17
CA VAL A 55 -5.66 -0.75 1.11
C VAL A 55 -7.00 -0.31 1.67
N VAL A 56 -7.20 -0.52 2.98
CA VAL A 56 -8.36 -0.04 3.73
C VAL A 56 -7.90 0.67 5.00
N ASN A 57 -8.38 1.89 5.25
CA ASN A 57 -8.15 2.59 6.53
C ASN A 57 -9.21 2.21 7.58
N GLY A 58 -9.06 2.68 8.82
CA GLY A 58 -10.04 2.43 9.88
C GLY A 58 -11.43 3.07 9.67
N TYR A 59 -11.60 3.92 8.65
CA TYR A 59 -12.90 4.48 8.26
C TYR A 59 -13.59 3.67 7.15
N GLY A 60 -12.94 2.62 6.62
CA GLY A 60 -13.47 1.80 5.53
C GLY A 60 -13.21 2.38 4.13
N ASP A 61 -12.44 3.45 4.01
CA ASP A 61 -12.03 3.98 2.71
C ASP A 61 -11.14 2.96 2.02
N PHE A 62 -11.46 2.69 0.76
CA PHE A 62 -10.85 1.61 0.00
C PHE A 62 -10.08 2.14 -1.20
N SER A 63 -8.90 1.57 -1.46
CA SER A 63 -8.08 1.88 -2.64
C SER A 63 -7.45 0.62 -3.25
N ILE A 64 -7.29 0.62 -4.58
CA ILE A 64 -6.48 -0.37 -5.29
C ILE A 64 -5.15 0.25 -5.70
N VAL A 65 -4.06 -0.33 -5.23
CA VAL A 65 -2.70 0.13 -5.53
C VAL A 65 -2.03 -0.85 -6.49
N LYS A 66 -1.36 -0.30 -7.51
CA LYS A 66 -0.55 -1.07 -8.48
C LYS A 66 0.88 -0.58 -8.46
N VAL A 67 1.80 -1.40 -7.94
CA VAL A 67 3.22 -1.07 -7.85
C VAL A 67 3.97 -1.80 -8.95
N LYS A 68 4.65 -1.03 -9.80
CA LYS A 68 5.50 -1.58 -10.86
C LYS A 68 6.82 -2.05 -10.28
N SER A 69 7.29 -3.19 -10.73
CA SER A 69 8.63 -3.68 -10.41
C SER A 69 9.69 -2.79 -11.06
N ASN A 70 10.90 -2.80 -10.52
CA ASN A 70 12.02 -2.12 -11.17
C ASN A 70 12.50 -2.94 -12.40
N PRO A 71 13.09 -2.30 -13.42
CA PRO A 71 13.69 -3.01 -14.55
C PRO A 71 14.70 -4.08 -14.10
N GLY A 72 14.57 -5.29 -14.62
CA GLY A 72 15.43 -6.43 -14.28
C GLY A 72 15.25 -7.00 -12.87
N LYS A 73 14.29 -6.48 -12.08
CA LYS A 73 14.02 -6.90 -10.70
C LYS A 73 12.53 -7.26 -10.55
N PRO A 74 12.09 -8.42 -11.06
CA PRO A 74 10.69 -8.80 -11.02
C PRO A 74 10.20 -9.07 -9.59
N TRP A 75 8.90 -8.93 -9.36
CA TRP A 75 8.29 -9.29 -8.09
C TRP A 75 8.42 -10.80 -7.81
N PRO A 76 8.89 -11.20 -6.60
CA PRO A 76 9.03 -12.60 -6.22
C PRO A 76 7.72 -13.37 -6.34
N ALA A 77 7.77 -14.59 -6.89
CA ALA A 77 6.57 -15.40 -7.11
C ALA A 77 5.83 -15.83 -5.83
N SER A 78 6.51 -15.77 -4.68
CA SER A 78 6.01 -16.14 -3.36
C SER A 78 5.26 -15.04 -2.61
N LEU A 79 5.20 -13.81 -3.16
CA LEU A 79 4.53 -12.69 -2.51
C LEU A 79 3.03 -12.95 -2.34
N ARG A 80 2.54 -12.76 -1.11
CA ARG A 80 1.16 -12.91 -0.67
C ARG A 80 0.81 -11.90 0.42
#